data_AF-A0A1B6F4T0-F1
#
_entry.id   AF-A0A1B6F4T0-F1
#
_cell.length_a   1.000
_cell.length_b   1.000
_cell.length_c   1.000
_cell.angle_alpha   90.00
_cell.angle_beta   90.00
_cell.angle_gamma   90.00
#
_symmetry.space_group_name_H-M   'P 1'
#
loop_
_entity.id
_entity.type
_entity.pdbx_description
1 polymer ?
#
loop_
_entity_poly.entity_id
_entity_poly.type
_entity_poly.pdbx_seq_one_letter_code
_entity_poly.pdbx_strand_id
1 'polypeptide(L)'
;KRGWRKILTEWKETGGFTCATLQKQDFPLLLKKLLEYIEPKSKQNLMSGFKTCGIYPNSIDELLKKIPHAPINESDIENSFLKSLEEKRSQWTERTKKGRKKKLNV
;
A
#
# COMPACT_ATOMS: atom_id res chain seq x y z
N LYS A 1 -5.59 -11.20 -4.32
CA LYS A 1 -6.45 -9.99 -4.38
C LYS A 1 -7.67 -10.13 -5.31
N ARG A 2 -7.53 -10.60 -6.56
CA ARG A 2 -8.65 -10.66 -7.53
C ARG A 2 -9.80 -11.59 -7.12
N GLY A 3 -9.48 -12.76 -6.55
CA GLY A 3 -10.50 -13.75 -6.11
C GLY A 3 -11.47 -13.18 -5.06
N TRP A 4 -10.94 -12.55 -4.00
CA TRP A 4 -11.76 -11.89 -2.99
C TRP A 4 -12.70 -10.83 -3.57
N ARG A 5 -12.22 -9.99 -4.49
CA ARG A 5 -13.07 -8.96 -5.12
C ARG A 5 -14.25 -9.59 -5.82
N LYS A 6 -14.02 -10.62 -6.64
CA LYS A 6 -15.08 -11.33 -7.36
C LYS A 6 -16.13 -11.91 -6.39
N ILE A 7 -15.68 -12.67 -5.40
CA ILE A 7 -16.57 -13.35 -4.44
C ILE A 7 -17.37 -12.34 -3.60
N LEU A 8 -16.75 -11.23 -3.17
CA LEU A 8 -17.44 -10.20 -2.40
C LEU A 8 -18.42 -9.38 -3.25
N THR A 9 -18.13 -9.18 -4.54
CA THR A 9 -19.07 -8.58 -5.49
C THR A 9 -20.29 -9.47 -5.68
N GLU A 10 -20.10 -10.77 -5.94
CA GLU A 10 -21.20 -11.74 -6.07
C GLU A 10 -22.03 -11.83 -4.78
N TRP A 11 -21.39 -11.83 -3.61
CA TRP A 11 -22.10 -11.81 -2.32
C TRP A 11 -22.94 -10.53 -2.14
N LYS A 12 -22.40 -9.36 -2.52
CA LYS A 12 -23.15 -8.10 -2.48
C LYS A 12 -24.38 -8.15 -3.37
N GLU A 13 -24.28 -8.73 -4.56
CA GLU A 13 -25.39 -8.82 -5.52
C GLU A 13 -26.49 -9.80 -5.08
N THR A 14 -26.13 -10.87 -4.36
CA THR A 14 -27.07 -11.98 -4.03
C THR A 14 -27.79 -11.83 -2.69
N GLY A 15 -27.30 -10.99 -1.78
CA GLY A 15 -27.95 -10.81 -0.47
C GLY A 15 -27.22 -9.88 0.50
N GLY A 16 -25.95 -9.58 0.24
CA GLY A 16 -25.15 -8.65 1.03
C GLY A 16 -25.42 -7.16 0.76
N PHE A 17 -26.25 -6.80 -0.22
CA PHE A 17 -26.46 -5.41 -0.64
C PHE A 17 -26.96 -4.50 0.50
N THR A 18 -27.82 -5.04 1.36
CA THR A 18 -28.40 -4.30 2.50
C THR A 18 -27.45 -4.19 3.69
N CYS A 19 -26.35 -4.96 3.68
CA CYS A 19 -25.38 -4.99 4.76
C CYS A 19 -24.17 -4.11 4.42
N ALA A 20 -23.93 -3.07 5.21
CA ALA A 20 -22.76 -2.20 5.06
C ALA A 20 -21.43 -2.97 5.30
N THR A 21 -21.48 -4.00 6.15
CA THR A 21 -20.33 -4.81 6.54
C THR A 21 -20.62 -6.30 6.33
N LEU A 22 -19.56 -7.08 6.10
CA LEU A 22 -19.67 -8.53 5.98
C LEU A 22 -20.06 -9.14 7.33
N GLN A 23 -21.16 -9.88 7.35
CA GLN A 23 -21.65 -10.53 8.55
C GLN A 23 -20.77 -11.73 8.92
N LYS A 24 -20.62 -11.98 10.23
CA LYS A 24 -19.76 -13.06 10.73
C LYS A 24 -20.22 -14.44 10.25
N GLN A 25 -21.53 -14.66 10.12
CA GLN A 25 -22.07 -15.95 9.65
C GLN A 25 -21.72 -16.26 8.19
N ASP A 26 -21.56 -15.25 7.34
CA ASP A 26 -21.31 -15.46 5.91
C ASP A 26 -19.82 -15.72 5.62
N PHE A 27 -18.94 -15.20 6.48
CA PHE A 27 -17.50 -15.25 6.28
C PHE A 27 -16.93 -16.67 6.07
N PRO A 28 -17.27 -17.70 6.87
CA PRO A 28 -16.75 -19.05 6.67
C PRO A 28 -17.08 -19.62 5.28
N LEU A 29 -18.28 -19.35 4.78
CA LEU A 29 -18.73 -19.84 3.48
C LEU A 29 -18.00 -19.13 2.34
N LEU A 30 -17.81 -17.81 2.44
CA LEU A 30 -17.04 -17.03 1.46
C LEU A 30 -15.56 -17.41 1.48
N LEU A 31 -15.00 -17.69 2.66
CA LEU A 31 -13.63 -18.15 2.80
C LEU A 31 -13.43 -19.51 2.13
N LYS A 32 -14.36 -20.45 2.31
CA LYS A 32 -14.33 -21.75 1.61
C LYS A 32 -14.33 -21.58 0.08
N LYS A 33 -15.25 -20.76 -0.44
CA LYS A 33 -15.31 -20.42 -1.88
C LYS A 33 -13.99 -19.83 -2.38
N LEU A 34 -13.33 -19.00 -1.58
CA LEU A 34 -12.04 -18.44 -1.94
C LEU A 34 -10.96 -19.52 -2.01
N LEU A 35 -10.90 -20.43 -1.03
CA LEU A 35 -9.91 -21.50 -1.01
C LEU A 35 -10.05 -22.38 -2.26
N GLU A 36 -11.27 -22.78 -2.60
CA GLU A 36 -11.58 -23.53 -3.83
C GLU A 36 -11.20 -22.75 -5.10
N TYR A 37 -11.45 -21.44 -5.12
CA TYR A 37 -11.07 -20.59 -6.25
C TYR A 37 -9.54 -20.47 -6.43
N ILE A 38 -8.78 -20.48 -5.33
CA ILE A 38 -7.32 -20.33 -5.37
C ILE A 38 -6.62 -21.67 -5.60
N GLU A 39 -7.20 -22.77 -5.14
CA GLU A 39 -6.59 -24.11 -5.15
C GLU A 39 -5.95 -24.49 -6.50
N PRO A 40 -6.60 -24.31 -7.68
CA PRO A 40 -6.01 -24.70 -8.96
C PRO A 40 -4.70 -23.97 -9.30
N LYS A 41 -4.56 -22.72 -8.82
CA LYS A 41 -3.39 -21.88 -9.06
C LYS A 41 -2.47 -21.77 -7.84
N SER A 42 -2.81 -22.42 -6.73
CA SER A 42 -2.12 -22.29 -5.45
C SER A 42 -0.62 -22.60 -5.59
N LYS A 43 -0.30 -23.78 -6.14
CA LYS A 43 1.08 -24.24 -6.38
C LYS A 43 1.86 -23.29 -7.30
N GLN A 44 1.25 -22.87 -8.41
CA GLN A 44 1.88 -21.96 -9.38
C GLN A 44 2.14 -20.58 -8.78
N ASN A 45 1.19 -20.05 -7.99
CA ASN A 45 1.34 -18.78 -7.29
C ASN A 45 2.46 -18.85 -6.26
N LEU A 46 2.54 -19.96 -5.51
CA LEU A 46 3.61 -20.21 -4.54
C LEU A 46 4.98 -20.26 -5.23
N MET A 47 5.10 -21.05 -6.30
CA MET A 47 6.33 -21.14 -7.10
C MET A 47 6.73 -19.80 -7.69
N SER A 48 5.77 -19.01 -8.20
CA SER A 48 6.04 -17.68 -8.75
C SER A 48 6.52 -16.70 -7.67
N GLY A 49 5.95 -16.80 -6.47
CA GLY A 49 6.41 -16.04 -5.30
C GLY A 49 7.84 -16.39 -4.92
N PHE A 50 8.14 -17.69 -4.79
CA PHE A 50 9.50 -18.16 -4.51
C PHE A 50 10.50 -17.77 -5.59
N LYS A 51 10.09 -17.80 -6.86
CA LYS A 51 10.93 -17.35 -7.97
C LYS A 51 11.26 -15.86 -7.87
N THR A 52 10.27 -15.03 -7.54
CA THR A 52 10.46 -13.59 -7.35
C THR A 52 11.45 -13.28 -6.22
N CYS A 53 11.45 -14.10 -5.18
CA CYS A 53 12.38 -13.99 -4.05
C CYS A 53 13.74 -14.66 -4.31
N GLY A 54 13.93 -15.31 -5.46
CA GLY A 54 15.13 -16.08 -5.79
C GLY A 54 15.31 -17.39 -5.02
N ILE A 55 14.26 -17.88 -4.36
CA ILE A 55 14.29 -19.10 -3.54
C ILE A 55 14.15 -20.35 -4.42
N TYR A 56 13.21 -20.33 -5.39
CA TYR A 56 12.97 -21.46 -6.28
C TYR A 56 12.51 -21.04 -7.68
N PRO A 57 13.25 -21.41 -8.75
CA PRO A 57 14.60 -21.98 -8.73
C PRO A 57 15.61 -21.06 -8.02
N ASN A 58 16.66 -21.62 -7.43
CA ASN A 58 17.68 -20.84 -6.71
C ASN A 58 18.46 -19.94 -7.68
N SER A 59 18.01 -18.71 -7.87
CA SER A 59 18.60 -17.71 -8.77
C SER A 59 18.30 -16.32 -8.25
N ILE A 60 19.34 -15.49 -8.14
CA ILE A 60 19.26 -14.14 -7.58
C ILE A 60 18.79 -13.11 -8.64
N ASP A 61 18.83 -13.47 -9.92
CA ASP A 61 18.58 -12.55 -11.04
C ASP A 61 17.17 -11.95 -11.03
N GLU A 62 16.16 -12.77 -10.71
CA GLU A 62 14.76 -12.33 -10.60
C GLU A 62 14.55 -11.35 -9.43
N LEU A 63 15.28 -11.56 -8.33
CA LEU A 63 15.26 -10.68 -7.17
C LEU A 63 15.94 -9.34 -7.49
N LEU A 64 17.12 -9.37 -8.12
CA LEU A 64 17.85 -8.15 -8.51
C LEU A 64 17.02 -7.25 -9.42
N LYS A 65 16.29 -7.83 -10.39
CA LYS A 65 15.37 -7.06 -11.27
C LYS A 65 14.25 -6.34 -10.51
N LYS A 66 13.87 -6.82 -9.32
CA LYS A 66 12.81 -6.24 -8.48
C LYS A 66 13.33 -5.20 -7.49
N ILE A 67 14.63 -5.23 -7.21
CA ILE A 67 15.26 -4.18 -6.41
C ILE A 67 15.23 -2.90 -7.26
N PRO A 68 14.67 -1.80 -6.74
CA PRO A 68 14.65 -0.55 -7.47
C PRO A 68 16.09 -0.08 -7.68
N HIS A 69 16.60 -0.25 -8.89
CA HIS A 69 17.77 0.47 -9.37
C HIS A 69 17.30 1.87 -9.75
N ALA A 70 17.07 2.72 -8.75
CA ALA A 70 17.03 4.15 -9.03
C ALA A 70 18.43 4.51 -9.56
N PRO A 71 18.56 5.17 -10.73
CA PRO A 71 19.80 5.88 -11.01
C PRO A 71 19.96 6.84 -9.85
N ILE A 72 20.96 6.58 -9.00
CA ILE A 72 21.29 7.48 -7.91
C ILE A 72 21.88 8.70 -8.57
N ASN A 73 21.02 9.65 -8.93
CA ASN A 73 21.45 10.98 -9.31
C ASN A 73 21.84 11.67 -8.01
N GLU A 74 23.13 11.82 -7.78
CA GLU A 74 23.67 12.49 -6.59
C GLU A 74 23.05 13.88 -6.40
N SER A 75 22.76 14.57 -7.51
CA SER A 75 22.03 15.84 -7.55
C SER A 75 20.63 15.78 -6.91
N ASP A 76 19.90 14.67 -7.04
CA ASP A 76 18.55 14.55 -6.47
C ASP A 76 18.61 14.40 -4.93
N ILE A 77 19.66 13.75 -4.42
CA ILE A 77 19.95 13.66 -2.98
C ILE A 77 20.36 15.03 -2.44
N GLU A 78 21.28 15.70 -3.12
CA GLU A 78 21.73 17.05 -2.76
C GLU A 78 20.58 18.05 -2.72
N ASN A 79 19.74 18.07 -3.76
CA ASN A 79 18.58 18.95 -3.85
C ASN A 79 17.54 18.65 -2.77
N SER A 80 17.29 17.36 -2.46
CA SER A 80 16.39 16.95 -1.38
C SER A 80 16.90 17.44 -0.02
N PHE A 81 18.21 17.32 0.22
CA PHE A 81 18.84 17.75 1.46
C PHE A 81 18.84 19.28 1.60
N LEU A 82 19.21 20.01 0.54
CA LEU A 82 19.15 21.48 0.51
C LEU A 82 17.73 21.99 0.77
N LYS A 83 16.71 21.40 0.12
CA LYS A 83 15.31 21.76 0.36
C LYS A 83 14.89 21.53 1.82
N SER A 84 15.31 20.43 2.43
CA SER A 84 15.05 20.15 3.85
C SER A 84 15.72 21.16 4.78
N LEU A 85 16.95 21.60 4.45
CA LEU A 85 17.67 22.62 5.21
C LEU A 85 17.03 24.00 5.06
N GLU A 86 16.60 24.39 3.86
CA GLU A 86 15.88 25.64 3.63
C GLU A 86 14.56 25.68 4.39
N GLU A 87 13.80 24.58 4.38
CA GLU A 87 12.54 24.48 5.12
C GLU A 87 12.76 24.64 6.63
N LYS A 88 13.78 23.96 7.19
CA LYS A 88 14.17 24.15 8.60
C LYS A 88 14.64 25.57 8.89
N ARG A 89 15.39 26.18 7.96
CA ARG A 89 15.87 27.55 8.09
C ARG A 89 14.70 28.51 8.16
N SER A 90 13.74 28.40 7.24
CA SER A 90 12.53 29.24 7.23
C SER A 90 11.73 29.09 8.52
N GLN A 91 11.58 27.87 9.06
CA GLN A 91 10.91 27.67 10.36
C GLN A 91 11.56 28.43 11.53
N TRP A 92 12.89 28.61 11.51
CA TRP A 92 13.61 29.32 12.57
C TRP A 92 13.83 30.81 12.29
N THR A 93 14.02 31.21 11.03
CA THR A 93 14.35 32.59 10.68
C THR A 93 13.12 33.43 10.34
N GLU A 94 12.04 32.82 9.84
CA GLU A 94 10.80 33.57 9.63
C GLU A 94 10.14 33.84 10.97
N ARG A 95 10.25 35.09 11.41
CA ARG A 95 9.45 35.62 12.52
C ARG A 95 7.98 35.45 12.13
N THR A 96 7.31 34.44 12.69
CA THR A 96 5.85 34.32 12.59
C THR A 96 5.27 35.66 13.02
N LYS A 97 4.68 36.41 12.08
CA LYS A 97 3.99 37.67 12.38
C LYS A 97 2.82 37.31 13.29
N LYS A 98 3.02 37.36 14.62
CA LYS A 98 1.93 37.25 15.59
C LYS A 98 0.94 38.36 15.26
N GLY A 99 -0.16 38.01 14.61
CA GLY A 99 -1.23 38.94 14.31
C GLY A 99 -1.67 39.63 15.60
N ARG A 100 -1.75 40.95 15.56
CA ARG A 100 -2.21 41.77 16.70
C ARG A 100 -3.63 41.31 17.05
N LYS A 101 -3.79 40.67 18.22
CA LYS A 101 -5.12 40.27 18.73
C LYS A 101 -5.99 41.53 18.82
N LYS A 102 -7.13 41.54 18.12
CA LYS A 102 -8.11 42.62 18.24
C LYS A 102 -8.72 42.53 19.63
N LYS A 103 -8.74 43.64 20.37
CA LYS A 103 -9.40 43.72 21.67
C LYS A 103 -10.91 43.59 21.45
N LEU A 104 -11.54 42.67 22.16
CA LEU A 104 -13.00 42.62 22.31
C LEU A 104 -13.41 43.77 23.24
N ASN A 105 -14.32 44.64 22.79
CA ASN A 105 -15.04 45.53 23.69
C ASN A 105 -16.21 44.72 24.27
N VAL A 106 -16.24 44.64 25.61
CA VAL A 106 -17.40 44.20 26.40
C VAL A 106 -18.20 45.44 26.78
#